data_AF-A0A3M6WL24-F1
#
_entry.id   AF-A0A3M6WL24-F1
#
_cell.length_a   1.000
_cell.length_b   1.000
_cell.length_c   1.000
_cell.angle_alpha   90.00
_cell.angle_beta   90.00
_cell.angle_gamma   90.00
#
_symmetry.space_group_name_H-M   'P 1'
#
loop_
_entity.id
_entity.type
_entity.pdbx_description
1 polymer ?
#
loop_
_entity_poly.entity_id
_entity_poly.type
_entity_poly.pdbx_seq_one_letter_code
_entity_poly.pdbx_strand_id
1 'polypeptide(L)'
;MKSILLLAAAGGATARFLLNSVDNVVTYWGQNSYGQGSGELAQQRLATYSANADIDVIPMAFLYQITTGIGGEPVVNLANQQNNCALYSGTGLLNCPEIAKDIVTCQSKYKKTILLSVGGATYTEGGFSSPDIAKQAAEKVCATFGPKQDESTLRPFGPAVIDGFDLDFETTMNNAAPFANRLRELMNEDTTMQYFLTAAPQCPYPDLADNEMLNGSTYFDAIFIQFYNNYCGVNSFVPGSTEQANFNFETWNNWARTVSANPDVKILLGVPANTGAAGTGYLPVSSLGPIIAYCKRFPSFAGVMMWDASQAYANIGFVTGVKEALLSTTSTPTSSLTNATASLGTYTATPRRRMRRAGRMGGRQLSIGLETDRPSTLKARYNGSLATQNASKVQGKQNMASDDARVQNNKDFQLNELFNVKYKVALITGGGSGIGLMYTQALAVNGAEVYICGRTGEKLDTVAKIYSQDIPGSIIPITADITSKQETQKLYDELEKREGHLDPEEVPHEPLYGKTS
;
A
#
# COMPACT_ATOMS: atom_id res chain seq x y z
N MET A 1 20.51 44.17 -39.39
CA MET A 1 19.28 44.13 -38.57
C MET A 1 19.29 42.83 -37.78
N LYS A 2 19.36 42.93 -36.44
CA LYS A 2 19.26 41.77 -35.54
C LYS A 2 17.79 41.37 -35.46
N SER A 3 17.43 40.18 -35.94
CA SER A 3 16.09 39.63 -35.74
C SER A 3 15.99 39.11 -34.31
N ILE A 4 15.23 39.86 -33.49
CA ILE A 4 14.80 39.46 -32.16
C ILE A 4 13.71 38.40 -32.36
N LEU A 5 14.02 37.16 -31.98
CA LEU A 5 13.01 36.12 -31.84
C LEU A 5 12.25 36.41 -30.53
N LEU A 6 11.00 36.84 -30.64
CA LEU A 6 10.10 36.97 -29.49
C LEU A 6 9.85 35.58 -28.90
N LEU A 7 10.32 35.35 -27.66
CA LEU A 7 9.79 34.29 -26.81
C LEU A 7 8.34 34.66 -26.46
N ALA A 8 7.38 33.95 -27.03
CA ALA A 8 6.02 33.96 -26.53
C ALA A 8 5.98 33.09 -25.26
N ALA A 9 6.09 33.72 -24.10
CA ALA A 9 5.65 33.13 -22.85
C ALA A 9 4.13 33.15 -22.81
N ALA A 10 3.51 31.98 -22.93
CA ALA A 10 2.13 31.74 -22.54
C ALA A 10 2.11 30.52 -21.61
N GLY A 11 1.80 30.78 -20.34
CA GLY A 11 1.71 29.78 -19.29
C GLY A 11 0.52 28.85 -19.46
N GLY A 12 0.80 27.56 -19.30
CA GLY A 12 -0.10 26.50 -18.87
C GLY A 12 0.79 25.47 -18.21
N ALA A 13 0.53 25.11 -16.95
CA ALA A 13 1.35 24.21 -16.16
C ALA A 13 1.71 22.95 -16.96
N THR A 14 2.99 22.76 -17.28
CA THR A 14 3.49 21.53 -17.86
C THR A 14 3.61 20.53 -16.72
N ALA A 15 2.54 19.79 -16.41
CA ALA A 15 2.75 18.53 -15.71
C ALA A 15 3.71 17.70 -16.59
N ARG A 16 4.76 17.17 -15.98
CA ARG A 16 5.81 16.26 -16.48
C ARG A 16 6.72 16.09 -15.26
N PHE A 17 7.48 15.01 -15.16
CA PHE A 17 8.47 14.91 -14.09
C PHE A 17 9.50 16.05 -14.21
N LEU A 18 9.45 17.02 -13.29
CA LEU A 18 10.36 18.16 -13.27
C LEU A 18 11.39 17.94 -12.17
N LEU A 19 12.56 17.40 -12.52
CA LEU A 19 13.62 17.04 -11.56
C LEU A 19 14.06 18.21 -10.68
N ASN A 20 14.02 19.45 -11.18
CA ASN A 20 14.40 20.63 -10.40
C ASN A 20 13.26 21.22 -9.57
N SER A 21 12.06 20.64 -9.64
CA SER A 21 10.96 21.01 -8.75
C SER A 21 11.05 20.24 -7.44
N VAL A 22 10.56 20.85 -6.37
CA VAL A 22 10.47 20.26 -5.02
C VAL A 22 9.07 19.77 -4.69
N ASP A 23 8.15 19.80 -5.66
CA ASP A 23 6.73 19.53 -5.46
C ASP A 23 6.20 18.36 -6.28
N ASN A 24 7.06 17.52 -6.86
CA ASN A 24 6.59 16.36 -7.64
C ASN A 24 5.85 15.39 -6.71
N VAL A 25 4.73 14.86 -7.21
CA VAL A 25 4.04 13.73 -6.59
C VAL A 25 4.14 12.53 -7.50
N VAL A 26 4.62 11.43 -6.95
CA VAL A 26 4.76 10.15 -7.63
C VAL A 26 3.86 9.15 -6.94
N THR A 27 3.14 8.34 -7.72
CA THR A 27 2.25 7.33 -7.15
C THR A 27 2.31 6.07 -7.98
N TYR A 28 2.71 4.96 -7.37
CA TYR A 28 2.70 3.66 -8.04
C TYR A 28 1.27 3.25 -8.41
N TRP A 29 1.13 2.55 -9.53
CA TRP A 29 -0.15 2.00 -9.99
C TRP A 29 0.06 0.63 -10.59
N GLY A 30 -0.86 -0.29 -10.36
CA GLY A 30 -0.89 -1.59 -11.04
C GLY A 30 -1.09 -2.76 -10.09
N GLN A 31 -0.76 -2.64 -8.81
CA GLN A 31 -0.87 -3.76 -7.86
C GLN A 31 -2.16 -3.81 -7.05
N ASN A 32 -3.04 -2.80 -7.14
CA ASN A 32 -4.28 -2.73 -6.37
C ASN A 32 -4.05 -2.97 -4.87
N SER A 33 -3.07 -2.28 -4.27
CA SER A 33 -2.69 -2.50 -2.85
C SER A 33 -3.87 -2.39 -1.87
N TYR A 34 -4.88 -1.57 -2.15
CA TYR A 34 -6.08 -1.47 -1.31
C TYR A 34 -6.92 -2.78 -1.32
N GLY A 35 -6.76 -3.61 -2.34
CA GLY A 35 -7.29 -4.97 -2.38
C GLY A 35 -8.75 -5.09 -2.79
N GLN A 36 -9.43 -3.98 -3.09
CA GLN A 36 -10.84 -4.03 -3.45
C GLN A 36 -11.02 -4.61 -4.87
N GLY A 37 -11.88 -5.62 -5.01
CA GLY A 37 -12.10 -6.32 -6.29
C GLY A 37 -13.04 -5.62 -7.27
N SER A 38 -13.93 -4.74 -6.78
CA SER A 38 -14.89 -4.00 -7.62
C SER A 38 -15.36 -2.68 -6.98
N GLY A 39 -16.05 -1.84 -7.75
CA GLY A 39 -16.55 -0.54 -7.30
C GLY A 39 -15.52 0.58 -7.43
N GLU A 40 -15.82 1.74 -6.83
CA GLU A 40 -15.01 2.96 -6.98
C GLU A 40 -13.63 2.88 -6.31
N LEU A 41 -13.49 2.02 -5.30
CA LEU A 41 -12.24 1.82 -4.57
C LEU A 41 -11.39 0.66 -5.11
N ALA A 42 -11.91 -0.14 -6.04
CA ALA A 42 -11.02 -1.02 -6.81
C ALA A 42 -10.01 -0.16 -7.57
N GLN A 43 -8.80 -0.69 -7.82
CA GLN A 43 -7.85 -0.01 -8.68
C GLN A 43 -8.51 0.31 -10.03
N GLN A 44 -8.59 1.60 -10.33
CA GLN A 44 -9.18 2.12 -11.55
C GLN A 44 -8.16 2.10 -12.69
N ARG A 45 -8.63 2.46 -13.88
CA ARG A 45 -7.77 2.65 -15.06
C ARG A 45 -6.68 3.69 -14.81
N LEU A 46 -5.52 3.51 -15.45
CA LEU A 46 -4.38 4.42 -15.37
C LEU A 46 -4.77 5.88 -15.68
N ALA A 47 -5.62 6.08 -16.69
CA ALA A 47 -6.08 7.42 -17.08
C ALA A 47 -6.95 8.12 -16.02
N THR A 48 -7.58 7.39 -15.10
CA THR A 48 -8.34 7.95 -13.96
C THR A 48 -7.40 8.70 -13.02
N TYR A 49 -6.28 8.09 -12.67
CA TYR A 49 -5.28 8.69 -11.78
C TYR A 49 -4.53 9.82 -12.47
N SER A 50 -4.23 9.68 -13.76
CA SER A 50 -3.59 10.73 -14.54
C SER A 50 -4.45 11.98 -14.73
N ALA A 51 -5.78 11.89 -14.60
CA ALA A 51 -6.64 13.07 -14.62
C ALA A 51 -6.45 13.96 -13.39
N ASN A 52 -5.84 13.45 -12.32
CA ASN A 52 -5.53 14.24 -11.13
C ASN A 52 -4.37 15.19 -11.41
N ALA A 53 -4.61 16.50 -11.23
CA ALA A 53 -3.60 17.53 -11.44
C ALA A 53 -2.46 17.45 -10.41
N ASP A 54 -2.71 16.86 -9.24
CA ASP A 54 -1.74 16.79 -8.14
C ASP A 54 -0.69 15.70 -8.33
N ILE A 55 -0.91 14.72 -9.23
CA ILE A 55 0.02 13.61 -9.51
C ILE A 55 0.87 13.96 -10.74
N ASP A 56 2.19 13.81 -10.67
CA ASP A 56 3.10 14.18 -11.77
C ASP A 56 3.67 12.96 -12.51
N VAL A 57 3.95 11.87 -11.77
CA VAL A 57 4.57 10.64 -12.30
C VAL A 57 3.82 9.41 -11.81
N ILE A 58 3.66 8.42 -12.69
CA ILE A 58 3.04 7.14 -12.36
C ILE A 58 3.93 6.00 -12.86
N PRO A 59 4.70 5.34 -11.97
CA PRO A 59 5.33 4.07 -12.26
C PRO A 59 4.27 2.95 -12.29
N MET A 60 4.21 2.23 -13.41
CA MET A 60 3.35 1.06 -13.59
C MET A 60 4.03 -0.18 -13.00
N ALA A 61 3.48 -0.68 -11.91
CA ALA A 61 3.95 -1.81 -11.12
C ALA A 61 3.18 -3.08 -11.49
N PHE A 62 3.78 -4.13 -12.06
CA PHE A 62 5.21 -4.32 -12.33
C PHE A 62 5.48 -5.17 -13.57
N LEU A 63 6.67 -4.97 -14.17
CA LEU A 63 7.39 -6.01 -14.90
C LEU A 63 8.11 -6.92 -13.88
N TYR A 64 7.59 -8.12 -13.65
CA TYR A 64 8.08 -9.02 -12.58
C TYR A 64 8.80 -10.27 -13.09
N GLN A 65 8.74 -10.55 -14.40
CA GLN A 65 9.61 -11.53 -15.06
C GLN A 65 10.24 -10.89 -16.29
N ILE A 66 11.57 -10.88 -16.36
CA ILE A 66 12.32 -10.26 -17.44
C ILE A 66 12.69 -11.30 -18.48
N THR A 67 13.07 -12.50 -18.05
CA THR A 67 13.65 -13.53 -18.94
C THR A 67 13.00 -14.91 -18.82
N THR A 68 12.31 -15.20 -17.72
CA THR A 68 11.74 -16.53 -17.41
C THR A 68 10.28 -16.69 -17.83
N GLY A 69 9.68 -15.64 -18.39
CA GLY A 69 8.31 -15.71 -18.90
C GLY A 69 8.14 -16.76 -19.99
N ILE A 70 6.92 -17.30 -20.11
CA ILE A 70 6.60 -18.28 -21.16
C ILE A 70 6.90 -17.66 -22.53
N GLY A 71 7.54 -18.43 -23.42
CA GLY A 71 8.03 -17.95 -24.71
C GLY A 71 9.31 -17.11 -24.63
N GLY A 72 9.91 -17.00 -23.43
CA GLY A 72 11.06 -16.15 -23.17
C GLY A 72 10.72 -14.66 -23.14
N GLU A 73 9.44 -14.30 -23.12
CA GLU A 73 8.97 -12.91 -23.16
C GLU A 73 8.85 -12.28 -21.76
N PRO A 74 9.01 -10.95 -21.64
CA PRO A 74 8.70 -10.22 -20.41
C PRO A 74 7.26 -10.46 -19.94
N VAL A 75 7.03 -10.48 -18.63
CA VAL A 75 5.69 -10.62 -18.05
C VAL A 75 5.41 -9.50 -17.06
N VAL A 76 4.33 -8.77 -17.31
CA VAL A 76 3.82 -7.76 -16.41
C VAL A 76 2.64 -8.30 -15.60
N ASN A 77 2.53 -7.87 -14.35
CA ASN A 77 1.34 -8.07 -13.53
C ASN A 77 0.79 -6.68 -13.19
N LEU A 78 -0.46 -6.43 -13.59
CA LEU A 78 -1.16 -5.15 -13.34
C LEU A 78 -2.50 -5.41 -12.61
N ALA A 79 -2.52 -6.46 -11.78
CA ALA A 79 -3.66 -6.88 -10.97
C ALA A 79 -4.96 -6.94 -11.79
N ASN A 80 -6.04 -6.36 -11.27
CA ASN A 80 -7.35 -6.35 -11.94
C ASN A 80 -7.37 -5.69 -13.33
N GLN A 81 -6.37 -4.85 -13.66
CA GLN A 81 -6.32 -4.15 -14.94
C GLN A 81 -5.90 -5.07 -16.09
N GLN A 82 -5.24 -6.19 -15.78
CA GLN A 82 -4.87 -7.18 -16.78
C GLN A 82 -6.06 -8.07 -17.22
N ASN A 83 -7.18 -8.04 -16.50
CA ASN A 83 -8.36 -8.86 -16.82
C ASN A 83 -8.97 -8.52 -18.20
N ASN A 84 -8.68 -7.33 -18.73
CA ASN A 84 -9.09 -6.90 -20.07
C ASN A 84 -8.02 -7.14 -21.14
N CYS A 85 -6.91 -7.79 -20.80
CA CYS A 85 -5.84 -8.10 -21.73
C CYS A 85 -5.95 -9.54 -22.25
N ALA A 86 -5.54 -9.75 -23.49
CA ALA A 86 -5.31 -11.09 -24.04
C ALA A 86 -3.84 -11.50 -23.85
N LEU A 87 -3.50 -12.77 -24.00
CA LEU A 87 -2.11 -13.20 -24.12
C LEU A 87 -1.69 -13.25 -25.59
N TYR A 88 -0.44 -12.91 -25.89
CA TYR A 88 0.16 -13.28 -27.16
C TYR A 88 0.35 -14.80 -27.23
N SER A 89 -0.04 -15.39 -28.36
CA SER A 89 -0.05 -16.85 -28.54
C SER A 89 1.32 -17.46 -28.24
N GLY A 90 1.35 -18.48 -27.37
CA GLY A 90 2.57 -19.19 -27.01
C GLY A 90 3.48 -18.46 -26.00
N THR A 91 3.03 -17.35 -25.42
CA THR A 91 3.84 -16.54 -24.50
C THR A 91 3.08 -16.20 -23.21
N GLY A 92 3.81 -15.70 -22.20
CA GLY A 92 3.25 -15.07 -21.00
C GLY A 92 2.99 -13.57 -21.16
N LEU A 93 3.32 -12.99 -22.33
CA LEU A 93 3.21 -11.57 -22.56
C LEU A 93 1.75 -11.17 -22.81
N LEU A 94 1.30 -10.15 -22.08
CA LEU A 94 -0.04 -9.58 -22.25
C LEU A 94 -0.14 -8.73 -23.53
N ASN A 95 -1.34 -8.57 -24.05
CA ASN A 95 -1.72 -7.63 -25.09
C ASN A 95 -2.86 -6.77 -24.53
N CYS A 96 -2.53 -5.54 -24.16
CA CYS A 96 -3.34 -4.63 -23.35
C CYS A 96 -3.63 -3.32 -24.11
N PRO A 97 -4.49 -3.33 -25.14
CA PRO A 97 -4.76 -2.14 -25.96
C PRO A 97 -5.42 -1.00 -25.17
N GLU A 98 -6.17 -1.32 -24.11
CA GLU A 98 -6.77 -0.29 -23.24
C GLU A 98 -5.72 0.45 -22.42
N ILE A 99 -4.73 -0.27 -21.88
CA ILE A 99 -3.61 0.32 -21.14
C ILE A 99 -2.72 1.13 -22.08
N ALA A 100 -2.49 0.64 -23.31
CA ALA A 100 -1.80 1.40 -24.36
C ALA A 100 -2.45 2.77 -24.61
N LYS A 101 -3.77 2.79 -24.76
CA LYS A 101 -4.54 4.02 -24.95
C LYS A 101 -4.45 4.94 -23.73
N ASP A 102 -4.47 4.36 -22.53
CA ASP A 102 -4.34 5.14 -21.30
C ASP A 102 -2.95 5.77 -21.19
N ILE A 103 -1.86 5.04 -21.44
CA ILE A 103 -0.49 5.60 -21.45
C ILE A 103 -0.43 6.84 -22.33
N VAL A 104 -0.88 6.73 -23.59
CA VAL A 104 -0.91 7.85 -24.54
C VAL A 104 -1.80 9.00 -24.03
N THR A 105 -2.95 8.69 -23.42
CA THR A 105 -3.83 9.71 -22.84
C THR A 105 -3.14 10.44 -21.69
N CYS A 106 -2.47 9.72 -20.81
CA CYS A 106 -1.75 10.27 -19.67
C CYS A 106 -0.65 11.23 -20.13
N GLN A 107 0.15 10.82 -21.11
CA GLN A 107 1.25 11.62 -21.66
C GLN A 107 0.74 12.81 -22.48
N SER A 108 -0.20 12.60 -23.41
CA SER A 108 -0.59 13.62 -24.38
C SER A 108 -1.62 14.62 -23.83
N LYS A 109 -2.61 14.13 -23.08
CA LYS A 109 -3.71 14.94 -22.54
C LYS A 109 -3.38 15.49 -21.17
N TYR A 110 -2.96 14.63 -20.26
CA TYR A 110 -2.74 15.00 -18.86
C TYR A 110 -1.29 15.37 -18.52
N LYS A 111 -0.38 15.20 -19.49
CA LYS A 111 1.05 15.50 -19.37
C LYS A 111 1.71 14.76 -18.19
N LYS A 112 1.35 13.52 -17.94
CA LYS A 112 1.99 12.71 -16.90
C LYS A 112 3.22 11.99 -17.46
N THR A 113 4.23 11.81 -16.62
CA THR A 113 5.34 10.90 -16.91
C THR A 113 4.94 9.49 -16.49
N ILE A 114 4.98 8.54 -17.42
CA ILE A 114 4.62 7.15 -17.20
C ILE A 114 5.86 6.28 -17.28
N LEU A 115 6.22 5.65 -16.17
CA LEU A 115 7.36 4.72 -16.09
C LEU A 115 6.84 3.28 -16.06
N LEU A 116 7.65 2.33 -16.49
CA LEU A 116 7.44 0.91 -16.15
C LEU A 116 8.36 0.54 -14.99
N SER A 117 7.77 0.13 -13.87
CA SER A 117 8.54 -0.35 -12.73
C SER A 117 8.87 -1.83 -12.90
N VAL A 118 10.15 -2.17 -12.74
CA VAL A 118 10.74 -3.49 -12.93
C VAL A 118 11.15 -4.03 -11.57
N GLY A 119 10.67 -5.23 -11.23
CA GLY A 119 10.90 -5.86 -9.93
C GLY A 119 9.62 -5.99 -9.11
N GLY A 120 9.60 -5.34 -7.95
CA GLY A 120 8.63 -5.47 -6.88
C GLY A 120 8.85 -6.68 -5.98
N ALA A 121 8.15 -6.74 -4.84
CA ALA A 121 8.24 -7.79 -3.83
C ALA A 121 8.04 -9.24 -4.34
N THR A 122 7.45 -9.43 -5.53
CA THR A 122 7.19 -10.76 -6.12
C THR A 122 8.21 -11.18 -7.17
N TYR A 123 9.19 -10.33 -7.49
CA TYR A 123 10.29 -10.68 -8.39
C TYR A 123 11.18 -11.78 -7.79
N THR A 124 11.54 -12.78 -8.60
CA THR A 124 12.25 -13.98 -8.12
C THR A 124 13.38 -14.47 -9.03
N GLU A 125 13.68 -13.80 -10.16
CA GLU A 125 14.66 -14.34 -11.12
C GLU A 125 16.12 -14.22 -10.64
N GLY A 126 16.40 -13.45 -9.58
CA GLY A 126 17.73 -13.36 -8.97
C GLY A 126 18.81 -12.68 -9.84
N GLY A 127 18.42 -12.11 -10.98
CA GLY A 127 19.31 -11.40 -11.89
C GLY A 127 19.76 -12.24 -13.08
N PHE A 128 20.92 -11.91 -13.62
CA PHE A 128 21.43 -12.45 -14.88
C PHE A 128 22.72 -13.24 -14.67
N SER A 129 22.96 -14.25 -15.50
CA SER A 129 24.15 -15.11 -15.39
C SER A 129 25.46 -14.45 -15.83
N SER A 130 25.38 -13.38 -16.63
CA SER A 130 26.53 -12.57 -17.03
C SER A 130 26.12 -11.13 -17.38
N PRO A 131 27.07 -10.18 -17.42
CA PRO A 131 26.80 -8.83 -17.91
C PRO A 131 26.23 -8.78 -19.34
N ASP A 132 26.60 -9.71 -20.22
CA ASP A 132 26.12 -9.74 -21.60
C ASP A 132 24.66 -10.22 -21.68
N ILE A 133 24.27 -11.16 -20.83
CA ILE A 133 22.86 -11.59 -20.72
C ILE A 133 22.02 -10.46 -20.12
N ALA A 134 22.54 -9.74 -19.12
CA ALA A 134 21.88 -8.56 -18.57
C ALA A 134 21.64 -7.48 -19.64
N LYS A 135 22.62 -7.20 -20.50
CA LYS A 135 22.48 -6.25 -21.61
C LYS A 135 21.45 -6.71 -22.65
N GLN A 136 21.45 -8.00 -23.01
CA GLN A 136 20.45 -8.56 -23.93
C GLN A 136 19.03 -8.48 -23.35
N ALA A 137 18.88 -8.72 -22.04
CA ALA A 137 17.61 -8.55 -21.36
C ALA A 137 17.13 -7.08 -21.38
N ALA A 138 18.03 -6.13 -21.15
CA ALA A 138 17.72 -4.70 -21.26
C ALA A 138 17.32 -4.30 -22.68
N GLU A 139 17.99 -4.84 -23.70
CA GLU A 139 17.61 -4.64 -25.11
C GLU A 139 16.21 -5.18 -25.39
N LYS A 140 15.88 -6.37 -24.90
CA LYS A 140 14.55 -6.96 -25.04
C LYS A 140 13.48 -6.10 -24.36
N VAL A 141 13.71 -5.72 -23.09
CA VAL A 141 12.79 -4.86 -22.34
C VAL A 141 12.57 -3.51 -23.04
N CYS A 142 13.64 -2.88 -23.52
CA CYS A 142 13.53 -1.63 -24.26
C CYS A 142 12.80 -1.82 -25.61
N ALA A 143 13.04 -2.93 -26.32
CA ALA A 143 12.33 -3.27 -27.55
C ALA A 143 10.82 -3.53 -27.32
N THR A 144 10.45 -4.08 -26.17
CA THR A 144 9.06 -4.41 -25.82
C THR A 144 8.28 -3.17 -25.35
N PHE A 145 8.89 -2.27 -24.60
CA PHE A 145 8.17 -1.18 -23.92
C PHE A 145 8.67 0.23 -24.24
N GLY A 146 9.95 0.36 -24.58
CA GLY A 146 10.66 1.62 -24.76
C GLY A 146 10.64 2.15 -26.21
N PRO A 147 11.54 3.11 -26.51
CA PRO A 147 11.62 3.79 -27.82
C PRO A 147 12.13 2.93 -28.96
N LYS A 148 13.01 1.97 -28.68
CA LYS A 148 13.52 1.07 -29.70
C LYS A 148 12.37 0.16 -30.14
N GLN A 149 11.99 0.23 -31.40
CA GLN A 149 10.94 -0.61 -31.96
C GLN A 149 11.48 -1.36 -33.17
N ASP A 150 11.25 -2.67 -33.18
CA ASP A 150 11.45 -3.52 -34.35
C ASP A 150 10.13 -4.23 -34.69
N GLU A 151 9.94 -4.58 -35.96
CA GLU A 151 8.68 -5.16 -36.45
C GLU A 151 8.39 -6.56 -35.89
N SER A 152 9.41 -7.25 -35.36
CA SER A 152 9.29 -8.61 -34.85
C SER A 152 8.93 -8.68 -33.36
N THR A 153 9.14 -7.60 -32.61
CA THR A 153 8.93 -7.58 -31.17
C THR A 153 7.45 -7.46 -30.84
N LEU A 154 6.97 -8.39 -29.99
CA LEU A 154 5.64 -8.33 -29.42
C LEU A 154 5.60 -7.20 -28.38
N ARG A 155 4.60 -6.32 -28.47
CA ARG A 155 4.48 -5.14 -27.62
C ARG A 155 3.16 -5.11 -26.86
N PRO A 156 3.17 -5.29 -25.52
CA PRO A 156 1.96 -5.40 -24.71
C PRO A 156 1.11 -4.14 -24.74
N PHE A 157 1.74 -2.99 -24.99
CA PHE A 157 1.08 -1.69 -25.08
C PHE A 157 1.05 -1.17 -26.53
N GLY A 158 1.13 -2.06 -27.52
CA GLY A 158 1.15 -1.70 -28.93
C GLY A 158 2.22 -0.64 -29.24
N PRO A 159 1.89 0.44 -29.97
CA PRO A 159 2.85 1.49 -30.33
C PRO A 159 3.16 2.47 -29.19
N ALA A 160 2.49 2.37 -28.03
CA ALA A 160 2.77 3.26 -26.91
C ALA A 160 4.21 3.06 -26.42
N VAL A 161 4.86 4.19 -26.08
CA VAL A 161 6.23 4.24 -25.55
C VAL A 161 6.16 4.87 -24.17
N ILE A 162 6.69 4.17 -23.17
CA ILE A 162 6.81 4.70 -21.80
C ILE A 162 7.89 5.79 -21.73
N ASP A 163 7.80 6.67 -20.75
CA ASP A 163 8.75 7.75 -20.53
C ASP A 163 10.03 7.30 -19.81
N GLY A 164 10.15 6.02 -19.46
CA GLY A 164 11.32 5.52 -18.74
C GLY A 164 11.06 4.25 -17.94
N PHE A 165 12.10 3.82 -17.22
CA PHE A 165 12.07 2.65 -16.36
C PHE A 165 12.33 3.04 -14.90
N ASP A 166 11.62 2.38 -14.00
CA ASP A 166 11.85 2.42 -12.57
C ASP A 166 12.37 1.05 -12.12
N LEU A 167 13.45 0.99 -11.35
CA LEU A 167 14.05 -0.25 -10.87
C LEU A 167 13.75 -0.41 -9.38
N ASP A 168 12.75 -1.24 -9.08
CA ASP A 168 12.26 -1.49 -7.73
C ASP A 168 12.63 -2.92 -7.31
N PHE A 169 13.92 -3.18 -7.13
CA PHE A 169 14.37 -4.48 -6.69
C PHE A 169 14.35 -4.56 -5.17
N GLU A 170 13.60 -5.52 -4.64
CA GLU A 170 13.51 -5.77 -3.19
C GLU A 170 14.39 -6.96 -2.75
N THR A 171 15.09 -7.58 -3.71
CA THR A 171 16.08 -8.63 -3.47
C THR A 171 17.29 -8.41 -4.37
N THR A 172 18.48 -8.80 -3.90
CA THR A 172 19.72 -8.62 -4.66
C THR A 172 19.65 -9.37 -5.99
N MET A 173 20.00 -8.66 -7.07
CA MET A 173 20.10 -9.20 -8.41
C MET A 173 21.54 -9.23 -8.90
N ASN A 174 21.96 -10.37 -9.44
CA ASN A 174 23.25 -10.46 -10.12
C ASN A 174 23.23 -9.65 -11.43
N ASN A 175 24.27 -8.83 -11.65
CA ASN A 175 24.45 -8.03 -12.87
C ASN A 175 23.32 -7.01 -13.08
N ALA A 176 22.83 -6.40 -12.00
CA ALA A 176 21.81 -5.36 -12.08
C ALA A 176 22.34 -4.08 -12.77
N ALA A 177 23.60 -3.69 -12.51
CA ALA A 177 24.18 -2.49 -13.09
C ALA A 177 24.40 -2.60 -14.61
N PRO A 178 24.92 -3.71 -15.17
CA PRO A 178 24.94 -3.91 -16.63
C PRO A 178 23.57 -3.80 -17.30
N PHE A 179 22.51 -4.32 -16.67
CA PHE A 179 21.14 -4.20 -17.17
C PHE A 179 20.67 -2.73 -17.17
N ALA A 180 20.80 -2.04 -16.03
CA ALA A 180 20.36 -0.67 -15.87
C ALA A 180 21.14 0.31 -16.78
N ASN A 181 22.46 0.12 -16.90
CA ASN A 181 23.31 0.92 -17.78
C ASN A 181 22.89 0.75 -19.24
N ARG A 182 22.57 -0.47 -19.66
CA ARG A 182 22.13 -0.72 -21.04
C ARG A 182 20.75 -0.11 -21.32
N LEU A 183 19.82 -0.15 -20.36
CA LEU A 183 18.56 0.59 -20.49
C LEU A 183 18.79 2.09 -20.67
N ARG A 184 19.68 2.69 -19.87
CA ARG A 184 20.06 4.11 -20.01
C ARG A 184 20.64 4.41 -21.39
N GLU A 185 21.60 3.60 -21.85
CA GLU A 185 22.21 3.77 -23.18
C GLU A 185 21.16 3.77 -24.29
N LEU A 186 20.27 2.75 -24.29
CA LEU A 186 19.22 2.61 -25.29
C LEU A 186 18.22 3.77 -25.27
N MET A 187 17.87 4.27 -24.09
CA MET A 187 17.00 5.45 -23.96
C MET A 187 17.70 6.72 -24.45
N ASN A 188 19.01 6.85 -24.26
CA ASN A 188 19.79 8.00 -24.73
C ASN A 188 20.03 8.00 -26.26
N GLU A 189 19.89 6.84 -26.92
CA GLU A 189 19.96 6.73 -28.39
C GLU A 189 18.77 7.47 -29.06
N ASP A 190 17.62 7.56 -28.38
CA ASP A 190 16.48 8.36 -28.84
C ASP A 190 16.57 9.80 -28.31
N THR A 191 16.67 10.75 -29.22
CA THR A 191 16.80 12.18 -28.92
C THR A 191 15.48 12.95 -29.06
N THR A 192 14.38 12.26 -29.38
CA THR A 192 13.08 12.90 -29.64
C THR A 192 12.34 13.32 -28.38
N MET A 193 12.63 12.67 -27.25
CA MET A 193 12.08 13.01 -25.94
C MET A 193 13.05 12.67 -24.81
N GLN A 194 12.86 13.30 -23.66
CA GLN A 194 13.58 12.95 -22.45
C GLN A 194 12.97 11.69 -21.81
N TYR A 195 13.83 10.71 -21.54
CA TYR A 195 13.53 9.49 -20.80
C TYR A 195 14.11 9.52 -19.39
N PHE A 196 13.46 8.77 -18.48
CA PHE A 196 13.87 8.67 -17.09
C PHE A 196 14.33 7.26 -16.71
N LEU A 197 15.42 7.16 -15.95
CA LEU A 197 15.78 5.95 -15.21
C LEU A 197 15.73 6.28 -13.72
N THR A 198 14.88 5.57 -12.98
CA THR A 198 14.74 5.70 -11.53
C THR A 198 14.99 4.39 -10.82
N ALA A 199 15.18 4.44 -9.51
CA ALA A 199 15.24 3.26 -8.64
C ALA A 199 14.45 3.50 -7.35
N ALA A 200 14.01 2.45 -6.68
CA ALA A 200 13.19 2.53 -5.48
C ALA A 200 13.81 1.79 -4.28
N PRO A 201 15.01 2.19 -3.82
CA PRO A 201 15.65 1.53 -2.69
C PRO A 201 14.86 1.72 -1.39
N GLN A 202 15.06 0.82 -0.42
CA GLN A 202 14.57 1.03 0.93
C GLN A 202 15.43 2.05 1.69
N CYS A 203 14.93 2.61 2.79
CA CYS A 203 15.69 3.60 3.54
C CYS A 203 17.00 3.11 4.19
N PRO A 204 17.20 1.83 4.58
CA PRO A 204 18.50 1.41 5.13
C PRO A 204 19.62 1.70 4.13
N TYR A 205 20.70 2.31 4.61
CA TYR A 205 21.83 2.69 3.76
C TYR A 205 23.11 1.94 4.18
N PRO A 206 23.85 1.33 3.23
CA PRO A 206 23.49 1.16 1.82
C PRO A 206 22.28 0.23 1.66
N ASP A 207 21.44 0.48 0.65
CA ASP A 207 20.39 -0.46 0.26
C ASP A 207 21.03 -1.75 -0.27
N LEU A 208 20.49 -2.91 0.09
CA LEU A 208 21.09 -4.22 -0.24
C LEU A 208 20.74 -4.72 -1.65
N ALA A 209 19.56 -4.40 -2.15
CA ALA A 209 19.06 -4.93 -3.42
C ALA A 209 19.60 -4.10 -4.59
N ASP A 210 19.56 -2.78 -4.47
CA ASP A 210 19.98 -1.83 -5.48
C ASP A 210 21.45 -1.40 -5.35
N ASN A 211 22.18 -1.93 -4.36
CA ASN A 211 23.56 -1.53 -4.03
C ASN A 211 24.48 -1.46 -5.26
N GLU A 212 24.44 -2.50 -6.10
CA GLU A 212 25.30 -2.62 -7.29
C GLU A 212 25.11 -1.42 -8.24
N MET A 213 23.87 -0.96 -8.39
CA MET A 213 23.52 0.14 -9.28
C MET A 213 23.76 1.50 -8.62
N LEU A 214 23.32 1.67 -7.37
CA LEU A 214 23.39 2.94 -6.65
C LEU A 214 24.82 3.38 -6.31
N ASN A 215 25.71 2.41 -6.02
CA ASN A 215 27.11 2.65 -5.72
C ASN A 215 28.03 2.28 -6.89
N GLY A 216 27.47 2.22 -8.10
CA GLY A 216 28.16 1.88 -9.34
C GLY A 216 28.14 3.01 -10.36
N SER A 217 28.21 2.64 -11.65
CA SER A 217 28.22 3.59 -12.77
C SER A 217 26.83 3.96 -13.28
N THR A 218 25.75 3.49 -12.64
CA THR A 218 24.39 3.67 -13.14
C THR A 218 23.89 5.09 -12.94
N TYR A 219 23.54 5.73 -14.06
CA TYR A 219 23.08 7.11 -14.10
C TYR A 219 21.56 7.17 -13.92
N PHE A 220 21.13 7.40 -12.68
CA PHE A 220 19.72 7.63 -12.31
C PHE A 220 19.36 9.11 -12.36
N ASP A 221 18.16 9.43 -12.84
CA ASP A 221 17.60 10.79 -12.78
C ASP A 221 17.07 11.10 -11.37
N ALA A 222 16.40 10.12 -10.76
CA ALA A 222 15.85 10.21 -9.43
C ALA A 222 15.78 8.84 -8.74
N ILE A 223 15.67 8.83 -7.42
CA ILE A 223 15.39 7.65 -6.62
C ILE A 223 14.19 7.88 -5.70
N PHE A 224 13.35 6.86 -5.56
CA PHE A 224 12.09 6.86 -4.82
C PHE A 224 12.26 6.07 -3.52
N ILE A 225 12.97 6.65 -2.55
CA ILE A 225 13.40 5.91 -1.36
C ILE A 225 12.19 5.56 -0.49
N GLN A 226 12.03 4.28 -0.19
CA GLN A 226 10.94 3.76 0.64
C GLN A 226 11.23 4.02 2.13
N PHE A 227 10.75 5.15 2.67
CA PHE A 227 10.90 5.52 4.09
C PHE A 227 9.79 4.90 4.96
N TYR A 228 9.59 3.59 4.83
CA TYR A 228 8.62 2.80 5.59
C TYR A 228 9.11 1.35 5.74
N ASN A 229 8.40 0.53 6.53
CA ASN A 229 8.77 -0.86 6.84
C ASN A 229 10.17 -1.06 7.45
N ASN A 230 10.83 0.02 7.90
CA ASN A 230 12.23 0.01 8.35
C ASN A 230 12.45 1.02 9.49
N TYR A 231 13.53 0.82 10.25
CA TYR A 231 13.88 1.66 11.41
C TYR A 231 14.10 3.15 11.05
N CYS A 232 14.50 3.42 9.81
CA CYS A 232 14.77 4.75 9.26
C CYS A 232 13.54 5.40 8.60
N GLY A 233 12.36 4.80 8.72
CA GLY A 233 11.13 5.29 8.10
C GLY A 233 10.64 6.62 8.67
N VAL A 234 9.64 7.22 8.03
CA VAL A 234 9.08 8.54 8.42
C VAL A 234 8.54 8.58 9.85
N ASN A 235 8.10 7.45 10.40
CA ASN A 235 7.67 7.31 11.79
C ASN A 235 8.80 7.47 12.82
N SER A 236 10.06 7.46 12.37
CA SER A 236 11.24 7.68 13.22
C SER A 236 11.72 9.14 13.24
N PHE A 237 11.06 10.02 12.48
CA PHE A 237 11.36 11.45 12.46
C PHE A 237 11.03 12.10 13.80
N VAL A 238 11.94 12.95 14.28
CA VAL A 238 11.81 13.73 15.52
C VAL A 238 11.53 15.20 15.16
N PRO A 239 10.28 15.68 15.32
CA PRO A 239 9.93 17.06 15.00
C PRO A 239 10.75 18.08 15.80
N GLY A 240 11.20 19.14 15.12
CA GLY A 240 11.99 20.23 15.71
C GLY A 240 13.47 19.93 15.89
N SER A 241 13.92 18.67 15.71
CA SER A 241 15.34 18.34 15.72
C SER A 241 15.99 18.66 14.38
N THR A 242 17.14 19.34 14.41
CA THR A 242 17.93 19.66 13.21
C THR A 242 18.66 18.45 12.65
N GLU A 243 19.04 17.53 13.53
CA GLU A 243 19.68 16.25 13.24
C GLU A 243 18.72 15.11 13.58
N GLN A 244 18.72 14.05 12.77
CA GLN A 244 17.81 12.93 12.91
C GLN A 244 18.62 11.67 13.19
N ALA A 245 18.33 10.98 14.29
CA ALA A 245 19.09 9.80 14.68
C ALA A 245 18.80 8.58 13.79
N ASN A 246 17.52 8.40 13.42
CA ASN A 246 17.05 7.24 12.66
C ASN A 246 16.54 7.61 11.27
N PHE A 247 15.69 8.64 11.14
CA PHE A 247 15.22 9.11 9.83
C PHE A 247 16.39 9.68 9.02
N ASN A 248 16.84 8.95 8.00
CA ASN A 248 18.16 9.13 7.41
C ASN A 248 18.16 9.80 6.03
N PHE A 249 17.19 10.68 5.73
CA PHE A 249 17.16 11.41 4.46
C PHE A 249 18.46 12.18 4.19
N GLU A 250 19.10 12.73 5.23
CA GLU A 250 20.38 13.43 5.11
C GLU A 250 21.52 12.50 4.62
N THR A 251 21.55 11.25 5.07
CA THR A 251 22.49 10.22 4.59
C THR A 251 22.34 10.01 3.09
N TRP A 252 21.09 9.88 2.62
CA TRP A 252 20.80 9.72 1.22
C TRP A 252 21.08 10.98 0.39
N ASN A 253 20.84 12.17 0.95
CA ASN A 253 21.30 13.42 0.34
C ASN A 253 22.84 13.45 0.19
N ASN A 254 23.59 12.94 1.19
CA ASN A 254 25.04 12.85 1.08
C ASN A 254 25.44 11.88 -0.04
N TRP A 255 24.82 10.69 -0.13
CA TRP A 255 25.01 9.77 -1.25
C TRP A 255 24.76 10.45 -2.61
N ALA A 256 23.64 11.17 -2.75
CA ALA A 256 23.30 11.85 -4.00
C ALA A 256 24.38 12.86 -4.43
N ARG A 257 25.06 13.49 -3.47
CA ARG A 257 26.07 14.53 -3.72
C ARG A 257 27.48 13.99 -3.90
N THR A 258 27.80 12.82 -3.35
CA THR A 258 29.20 12.35 -3.24
C THR A 258 29.45 10.98 -3.84
N VAL A 259 28.41 10.20 -4.10
CA VAL A 259 28.54 8.81 -4.55
C VAL A 259 27.82 8.55 -5.88
N SER A 260 26.62 9.11 -6.07
CA SER A 260 25.84 8.87 -7.28
C SER A 260 26.62 9.21 -8.56
N ALA A 261 26.48 8.37 -9.59
CA ALA A 261 27.04 8.64 -10.91
C ALA A 261 26.43 9.89 -11.57
N ASN A 262 25.21 10.27 -11.16
CA ASN A 262 24.60 11.53 -11.53
C ASN A 262 24.72 12.53 -10.36
N PRO A 263 25.57 13.58 -10.47
CA PRO A 263 25.73 14.56 -9.38
C PRO A 263 24.48 15.40 -9.11
N ASP A 264 23.50 15.39 -10.03
CA ASP A 264 22.24 16.10 -9.92
C ASP A 264 21.04 15.18 -9.61
N VAL A 265 21.30 13.91 -9.25
CA VAL A 265 20.25 12.93 -8.94
C VAL A 265 19.28 13.47 -7.87
N LYS A 266 18.01 13.17 -8.07
CA LYS A 266 16.94 13.61 -7.17
C LYS A 266 16.43 12.50 -6.27
N ILE A 267 15.87 12.90 -5.13
CA ILE A 267 15.34 12.00 -4.11
C ILE A 267 13.90 12.39 -3.84
N LEU A 268 13.02 11.39 -3.91
CA LEU A 268 11.65 11.51 -3.44
C LEU A 268 11.50 10.79 -2.10
N LEU A 269 10.76 11.42 -1.19
CA LEU A 269 10.37 10.84 0.08
C LEU A 269 9.25 9.82 -0.17
N GLY A 270 9.56 8.53 -0.18
CA GLY A 270 8.56 7.45 -0.33
C GLY A 270 7.78 7.20 0.95
N VAL A 271 6.45 7.22 0.87
CA VAL A 271 5.53 7.04 2.00
C VAL A 271 4.38 6.08 1.68
N PRO A 272 3.84 5.35 2.67
CA PRO A 272 2.60 4.62 2.51
C PRO A 272 1.43 5.59 2.42
N ALA A 273 0.53 5.39 1.44
CA ALA A 273 -0.56 6.33 1.21
C ALA A 273 -1.78 6.14 2.13
N ASN A 274 -1.84 5.01 2.83
CA ASN A 274 -2.92 4.65 3.77
C ASN A 274 -2.40 3.65 4.81
N THR A 275 -3.20 3.37 5.85
CA THR A 275 -2.84 2.45 6.95
C THR A 275 -2.58 1.02 6.48
N GLY A 276 -3.23 0.58 5.39
CA GLY A 276 -3.06 -0.76 4.82
C GLY A 276 -1.98 -0.84 3.74
N ALA A 277 -1.33 0.27 3.38
CA ALA A 277 -0.38 0.30 2.27
C ALA A 277 0.97 -0.33 2.61
N ALA A 278 1.36 -0.35 3.88
CA ALA A 278 2.61 -0.92 4.37
C ALA A 278 2.42 -1.45 5.80
N GLY A 279 3.28 -2.37 6.24
CA GLY A 279 3.22 -2.91 7.60
C GLY A 279 3.50 -1.87 8.67
N THR A 280 4.39 -0.89 8.39
CA THR A 280 4.65 0.27 9.26
C THR A 280 4.98 1.51 8.44
N GLY A 281 4.87 2.70 9.04
CA GLY A 281 5.34 3.95 8.44
C GLY A 281 4.25 4.85 7.85
N TYR A 282 2.98 4.43 7.83
CA TYR A 282 1.89 5.35 7.49
C TYR A 282 1.81 6.50 8.51
N LEU A 283 1.69 7.72 8.00
CA LEU A 283 1.42 8.92 8.78
C LEU A 283 0.35 9.76 8.06
N PRO A 284 -0.58 10.41 8.80
CA PRO A 284 -1.48 11.37 8.21
C PRO A 284 -0.72 12.59 7.67
N VAL A 285 -1.32 13.31 6.72
CA VAL A 285 -0.73 14.50 6.07
C VAL A 285 -0.22 15.54 7.08
N SER A 286 -0.95 15.76 8.18
CA SER A 286 -0.56 16.69 9.24
C SER A 286 0.79 16.36 9.89
N SER A 287 1.13 15.07 9.97
CA SER A 287 2.42 14.59 10.48
C SER A 287 3.50 14.55 9.40
N LEU A 288 3.13 14.38 8.12
CA LEU A 288 4.07 14.42 7.00
C LEU A 288 4.56 15.85 6.70
N GLY A 289 3.75 16.87 6.92
CA GLY A 289 4.09 18.28 6.64
C GLY A 289 5.45 18.72 7.21
N PRO A 290 5.71 18.54 8.53
CA PRO A 290 7.01 18.83 9.12
C PRO A 290 8.19 18.03 8.53
N ILE A 291 7.96 16.79 8.10
CA ILE A 291 8.98 15.93 7.48
C ILE A 291 9.32 16.45 6.08
N ILE A 292 8.30 16.76 5.28
CA ILE A 292 8.47 17.37 3.95
C ILE A 292 9.22 18.70 4.08
N ALA A 293 8.88 19.54 5.07
CA ALA A 293 9.58 20.78 5.33
C ALA A 293 11.06 20.57 5.72
N TYR A 294 11.36 19.52 6.49
CA TYR A 294 12.73 19.11 6.80
C TYR A 294 13.51 18.69 5.53
N CYS A 295 12.90 17.85 4.68
CA CYS A 295 13.52 17.34 3.46
C CYS A 295 13.79 18.43 2.42
N LYS A 296 12.91 19.44 2.30
CA LYS A 296 13.07 20.62 1.43
C LYS A 296 14.37 21.41 1.66
N ARG A 297 15.05 21.22 2.79
CA ARG A 297 16.35 21.86 3.07
C ARG A 297 17.50 21.24 2.28
N PHE A 298 17.31 20.04 1.73
CA PHE A 298 18.35 19.32 0.99
C PHE A 298 18.19 19.53 -0.53
N PRO A 299 19.27 19.85 -1.26
CA PRO A 299 19.20 20.13 -2.70
C PRO A 299 18.84 18.91 -3.57
N SER A 300 18.94 17.70 -3.03
CA SER A 300 18.52 16.47 -3.69
C SER A 300 17.00 16.24 -3.62
N PHE A 301 16.27 16.90 -2.70
CA PHE A 301 14.83 16.66 -2.53
C PHE A 301 14.03 17.16 -3.74
N ALA A 302 13.14 16.32 -4.28
CA ALA A 302 12.31 16.65 -5.43
C ALA A 302 10.82 16.36 -5.28
N GLY A 303 10.37 15.79 -4.15
CA GLY A 303 8.96 15.49 -3.96
C GLY A 303 8.66 14.31 -3.05
N VAL A 304 7.42 13.81 -3.14
CA VAL A 304 6.94 12.63 -2.41
C VAL A 304 6.55 11.53 -3.39
N MET A 305 6.96 10.30 -3.08
CA MET A 305 6.46 9.09 -3.73
C MET A 305 5.46 8.39 -2.80
N MET A 306 4.41 7.80 -3.36
CA MET A 306 3.36 7.12 -2.63
C MET A 306 3.17 5.68 -3.12
N TRP A 307 3.10 4.76 -2.16
CA TRP A 307 2.64 3.40 -2.38
C TRP A 307 1.20 3.24 -1.84
N ASP A 308 0.17 2.92 -2.64
CA ASP A 308 0.05 3.09 -4.09
C ASP A 308 -1.22 3.91 -4.42
N ALA A 309 -1.58 4.07 -5.71
CA ALA A 309 -2.74 4.85 -6.16
C ALA A 309 -4.08 4.39 -5.57
N SER A 310 -4.29 3.08 -5.44
CA SER A 310 -5.52 2.54 -4.88
C SER A 310 -5.67 2.89 -3.40
N GLN A 311 -4.56 2.80 -2.65
CA GLN A 311 -4.50 3.19 -1.23
C GLN A 311 -4.70 4.69 -1.06
N ALA A 312 -4.02 5.50 -1.89
CA ALA A 312 -4.08 6.96 -1.84
C ALA A 312 -5.49 7.49 -2.12
N TYR A 313 -6.25 6.82 -3.00
CA TYR A 313 -7.63 7.20 -3.32
C TYR A 313 -8.65 6.70 -2.30
N ALA A 314 -8.39 5.56 -1.66
CA ALA A 314 -9.16 5.13 -0.49
C ALA A 314 -8.95 6.05 0.73
N ASN A 315 -7.80 6.73 0.81
CA ASN A 315 -7.51 7.76 1.81
C ASN A 315 -7.87 9.16 1.29
N ILE A 316 -9.16 9.50 1.35
CA ILE A 316 -9.71 10.73 0.77
C ILE A 316 -8.90 11.98 1.22
N GLY A 317 -8.40 12.72 0.22
CA GLY A 317 -7.65 13.96 0.44
C GLY A 317 -6.15 13.77 0.70
N PHE A 318 -5.64 12.53 0.75
CA PHE A 318 -4.22 12.29 1.02
C PHE A 318 -3.31 12.85 -0.08
N VAL A 319 -3.61 12.56 -1.35
CA VAL A 319 -2.82 13.06 -2.51
C VAL A 319 -2.77 14.59 -2.51
N THR A 320 -3.93 15.24 -2.44
CA THR A 320 -4.03 16.71 -2.43
C THR A 320 -3.36 17.30 -1.20
N GLY A 321 -3.54 16.72 -0.02
CA GLY A 321 -2.90 17.20 1.21
C GLY A 321 -1.37 17.11 1.16
N VAL A 322 -0.81 16.06 0.54
CA VAL A 322 0.64 15.99 0.31
C VAL A 322 1.09 17.03 -0.71
N LYS A 323 0.35 17.24 -1.82
CA LYS A 323 0.66 18.31 -2.77
C LYS A 323 0.62 19.69 -2.11
N GLU A 324 -0.35 19.95 -1.25
CA GLU A 324 -0.43 21.19 -0.46
C GLU A 324 0.77 21.35 0.50
N ALA A 325 1.19 20.27 1.18
CA ALA A 325 2.38 20.30 2.02
C ALA A 325 3.67 20.57 1.22
N LEU A 326 3.74 20.06 -0.01
CA LEU A 326 4.83 20.32 -0.96
C LEU A 326 4.82 21.75 -1.51
N LEU A 327 3.66 22.36 -1.70
CA LEU A 327 3.53 23.76 -2.11
C LEU A 327 3.69 24.76 -0.96
N SER A 328 3.52 24.30 0.29
CA SER A 328 3.67 25.14 1.47
C SER A 328 5.10 25.69 1.63
N THR A 329 5.20 27.00 1.86
CA THR A 329 6.45 27.72 2.09
C THR A 329 6.81 27.87 3.57
N THR A 330 5.92 27.47 4.49
CA THR A 330 6.10 27.65 5.93
C THR A 330 6.71 26.42 6.59
N SER A 331 7.93 26.56 7.12
CA SER A 331 8.65 25.57 7.91
C SER A 331 8.25 25.57 9.39
N THR A 332 6.94 25.55 9.72
CA THR A 332 6.48 25.53 11.13
C THR A 332 5.08 24.89 11.25
N PRO A 333 4.83 24.01 12.25
CA PRO A 333 3.57 23.32 12.39
C PRO A 333 2.49 24.32 12.86
N THR A 334 1.49 24.57 12.02
CA THR A 334 0.30 25.29 12.48
C THR A 334 -0.60 24.29 13.18
N SER A 335 -0.52 24.27 14.51
CA SER A 335 -1.57 23.71 15.35
C SER A 335 -2.81 24.61 15.23
N SER A 336 -3.69 24.31 14.28
CA SER A 336 -5.04 24.88 14.25
C SER A 336 -6.03 23.88 14.82
N LEU A 337 -6.29 24.00 16.13
CA LEU A 337 -7.55 23.54 16.71
C LEU A 337 -8.66 24.44 16.17
N THR A 338 -9.36 24.01 15.13
CA THR A 338 -10.61 24.65 14.72
C THR A 338 -11.77 24.00 15.46
N ASN A 339 -12.23 24.65 16.53
CA ASN A 339 -13.59 24.47 17.04
C ASN A 339 -14.57 24.99 15.98
N ALA A 340 -15.07 24.11 15.11
CA ALA A 340 -16.18 24.43 14.23
C ALA A 340 -17.48 24.41 15.04
N THR A 341 -17.92 25.60 15.48
CA THR A 341 -19.29 25.82 15.92
C THR A 341 -20.16 25.91 14.67
N ALA A 342 -21.00 24.90 14.45
CA ALA A 342 -21.95 24.88 13.35
C ALA A 342 -23.03 25.96 13.57
N SER A 343 -23.12 26.89 12.63
CA SER A 343 -24.21 27.86 12.49
C SER A 343 -25.47 27.13 12.01
N LEU A 344 -26.53 27.14 12.82
CA LEU A 344 -27.85 26.65 12.42
C LEU A 344 -28.42 27.49 11.26
N GLY A 345 -28.65 26.83 10.12
CA GLY A 345 -29.43 27.37 9.01
C GLY A 345 -30.91 27.49 9.35
N THR A 346 -31.47 28.61 8.96
CA THR A 346 -32.86 29.06 9.12
C THR A 346 -33.89 28.16 8.42
N TYR A 347 -34.90 27.71 9.16
CA TYR A 347 -36.19 27.27 8.60
C TYR A 347 -37.32 28.18 9.05
N THR A 348 -38.19 28.46 8.08
CA THR A 348 -39.29 29.42 7.99
C THR A 348 -40.36 29.34 9.09
N ALA A 349 -40.82 30.51 9.56
CA ALA A 349 -41.98 30.71 10.45
C ALA A 349 -43.32 30.56 9.67
N THR A 350 -44.42 30.02 10.21
CA THR A 350 -45.45 30.66 11.10
C THR A 350 -46.74 29.77 11.11
N PRO A 351 -47.83 30.02 11.87
CA PRO A 351 -47.97 30.57 13.24
C PRO A 351 -49.06 29.88 14.12
N ARG A 352 -49.21 30.42 15.35
CA ARG A 352 -50.30 30.31 16.37
C ARG A 352 -49.99 29.27 17.47
N ARG A 353 -50.08 29.56 18.77
CA ARG A 353 -50.93 30.54 19.50
C ARG A 353 -50.34 30.79 20.91
N ARG A 354 -50.56 32.01 21.42
CA ARG A 354 -50.44 32.55 22.81
C ARG A 354 -50.54 31.50 23.95
N MET A 355 -49.86 31.61 25.10
CA MET A 355 -50.02 32.69 26.10
C MET A 355 -49.00 32.59 27.28
N ARG A 356 -48.45 33.75 27.69
CA ARG A 356 -48.10 34.27 29.04
C ARG A 356 -47.28 33.47 30.10
N ARG A 357 -46.10 34.06 30.40
CA ARG A 357 -45.52 34.54 31.70
C ARG A 357 -45.85 33.84 33.03
N ALA A 358 -44.79 33.47 33.75
CA ALA A 358 -44.38 33.83 35.13
C ALA A 358 -43.36 32.75 35.59
N GLY A 359 -42.39 32.91 36.47
CA GLY A 359 -42.06 33.90 37.48
C GLY A 359 -40.82 33.37 38.24
N ARG A 360 -40.27 34.21 39.09
CA ARG A 360 -38.90 34.24 39.63
C ARG A 360 -38.75 33.46 40.96
N MET A 361 -37.48 33.25 41.35
CA MET A 361 -36.94 32.94 42.71
C MET A 361 -36.97 31.46 43.10
N GLY A 362 -35.95 30.86 43.73
CA GLY A 362 -34.70 31.34 44.33
C GLY A 362 -34.37 30.45 45.53
N GLY A 363 -33.08 30.24 45.83
CA GLY A 363 -32.63 30.01 47.20
C GLY A 363 -32.26 28.58 47.64
N ARG A 364 -30.95 28.38 47.80
CA ARG A 364 -30.24 27.80 48.98
C ARG A 364 -30.51 26.35 49.43
N GLN A 365 -29.50 25.50 49.17
CA GLN A 365 -28.52 24.96 50.13
C GLN A 365 -29.01 24.47 51.51
N LEU A 366 -28.80 23.18 51.81
CA LEU A 366 -28.05 22.68 52.98
C LEU A 366 -27.92 21.14 52.97
N SER A 367 -26.95 20.69 53.74
CA SER A 367 -26.11 19.50 53.63
C SER A 367 -26.37 18.42 54.71
N ILE A 368 -25.54 17.36 54.70
CA ILE A 368 -25.26 16.36 55.76
C ILE A 368 -26.18 15.11 55.67
N GLY A 369 -25.74 13.86 55.75
CA GLY A 369 -24.43 13.22 55.94
C GLY A 369 -24.60 11.70 56.21
N LEU A 370 -23.49 10.96 56.06
CA LEU A 370 -23.09 9.70 56.73
C LEU A 370 -23.93 8.42 56.49
N GLU A 371 -23.34 7.40 55.83
CA GLU A 371 -22.91 6.08 56.39
C GLU A 371 -24.06 5.03 56.34
N THR A 372 -23.92 3.73 56.10
CA THR A 372 -22.83 2.73 56.02
C THR A 372 -23.36 1.51 55.23
N ASP A 373 -22.42 0.65 54.81
CA ASP A 373 -22.53 -0.82 54.67
C ASP A 373 -23.25 -1.55 53.51
N ARG A 374 -22.43 -2.45 52.94
CA ARG A 374 -22.66 -3.62 52.08
C ARG A 374 -23.13 -4.83 52.95
N PRO A 375 -23.35 -6.07 52.42
CA PRO A 375 -23.47 -6.54 51.03
C PRO A 375 -24.61 -7.58 50.79
N SER A 376 -24.71 -7.95 49.50
CA SER A 376 -24.86 -9.32 48.95
C SER A 376 -26.19 -10.10 48.99
N THR A 377 -26.50 -10.56 47.77
CA THR A 377 -27.02 -11.88 47.34
C THR A 377 -28.50 -12.20 47.53
N LEU A 378 -29.13 -12.56 46.40
CA LEU A 378 -30.01 -13.73 46.31
C LEU A 378 -30.20 -14.14 44.83
N LYS A 379 -29.73 -15.35 44.50
CA LYS A 379 -30.20 -16.16 43.37
C LYS A 379 -31.40 -16.98 43.86
N ALA A 380 -32.48 -17.07 43.11
CA ALA A 380 -33.28 -18.30 42.99
C ALA A 380 -34.19 -18.25 41.76
N ARG A 381 -34.32 -19.42 41.14
CA ARG A 381 -34.86 -19.69 39.81
C ARG A 381 -36.39 -19.66 39.75
N TYR A 382 -36.84 -19.39 38.53
CA TYR A 382 -38.20 -19.44 38.00
C TYR A 382 -38.54 -20.88 37.53
N ASN A 383 -39.83 -21.25 37.57
CA ASN A 383 -40.38 -22.27 36.66
C ASN A 383 -41.91 -22.16 36.51
N GLY A 384 -42.38 -22.36 35.26
CA GLY A 384 -43.77 -22.55 34.85
C GLY A 384 -44.50 -21.27 34.37
N SER A 385 -45.39 -21.27 33.38
CA SER A 385 -45.89 -22.28 32.44
C SER A 385 -46.87 -21.56 31.46
N LEU A 386 -46.90 -22.01 30.20
CA LEU A 386 -48.04 -22.10 29.25
C LEU A 386 -48.88 -20.87 28.81
N ALA A 387 -48.78 -20.60 27.50
CA ALA A 387 -49.82 -20.62 26.45
C ALA A 387 -51.00 -19.60 26.45
N THR A 388 -51.19 -18.88 25.33
CA THR A 388 -52.18 -19.15 24.25
C THR A 388 -52.35 -17.95 23.29
N GLN A 389 -52.84 -18.26 22.09
CA GLN A 389 -52.93 -17.47 20.84
C GLN A 389 -54.06 -16.41 20.83
N ASN A 390 -53.91 -15.36 19.99
CA ASN A 390 -54.88 -15.05 18.93
C ASN A 390 -54.42 -13.93 17.97
N ALA A 391 -54.82 -14.06 16.70
CA ALA A 391 -54.42 -13.25 15.56
C ALA A 391 -55.38 -12.08 15.25
N SER A 392 -54.88 -11.02 14.62
CA SER A 392 -55.64 -10.09 13.74
C SER A 392 -54.68 -9.22 12.92
N LYS A 393 -54.94 -9.10 11.60
CA LYS A 393 -54.14 -8.38 10.58
C LYS A 393 -54.43 -6.87 10.54
N VAL A 394 -53.46 -6.14 9.95
CA VAL A 394 -53.56 -5.05 8.94
C VAL A 394 -52.74 -3.77 9.29
N GLN A 395 -51.51 -3.77 8.75
CA GLN A 395 -50.84 -2.71 7.97
C GLN A 395 -50.38 -1.39 8.61
N GLY A 396 -49.05 -1.27 8.73
CA GLY A 396 -48.32 -0.01 8.82
C GLY A 396 -46.82 -0.26 8.64
N LYS A 397 -46.25 0.13 7.50
CA LYS A 397 -44.82 0.00 7.16
C LYS A 397 -43.96 0.73 8.19
N GLN A 398 -43.06 0.01 8.86
CA GLN A 398 -41.84 0.55 9.44
C GLN A 398 -40.66 -0.30 8.97
N ASN A 399 -39.61 0.38 8.53
CA ASN A 399 -38.37 -0.20 8.02
C ASN A 399 -37.73 -1.08 9.10
N MET A 400 -37.69 -2.40 8.87
CA MET A 400 -36.84 -3.31 9.61
C MET A 400 -35.42 -3.18 9.05
N ALA A 401 -34.50 -2.62 9.84
CA ALA A 401 -33.12 -3.00 9.72
C ALA A 401 -33.06 -4.51 10.06
N SER A 402 -32.43 -5.29 9.19
CA SER A 402 -32.39 -6.75 9.25
C SER A 402 -31.88 -7.27 10.60
N ASP A 403 -32.58 -8.27 11.14
CA ASP A 403 -32.30 -9.02 12.38
C ASP A 403 -31.00 -9.86 12.36
N ASP A 404 -30.00 -9.49 11.53
CA ASP A 404 -28.72 -10.20 11.40
C ASP A 404 -27.50 -9.32 11.73
N ALA A 405 -27.75 -8.19 12.39
CA ALA A 405 -26.69 -7.53 13.14
C ALA A 405 -26.48 -8.34 14.42
N ARG A 406 -25.44 -9.19 14.46
CA ARG A 406 -24.84 -9.63 15.73
C ARG A 406 -24.80 -8.39 16.63
N VAL A 407 -25.52 -8.43 17.75
CA VAL A 407 -25.73 -7.30 18.64
C VAL A 407 -24.36 -6.76 19.06
N GLN A 408 -23.83 -5.78 18.35
CA GLN A 408 -22.57 -5.13 18.72
C GLN A 408 -22.86 -4.29 19.95
N ASN A 409 -22.34 -4.75 21.08
CA ASN A 409 -22.46 -4.06 22.35
C ASN A 409 -21.19 -3.20 22.52
N ASN A 410 -21.31 -2.02 23.13
CA ASN A 410 -20.15 -1.17 23.46
C ASN A 410 -19.08 -1.91 24.31
N LYS A 411 -19.42 -3.07 24.88
CA LYS A 411 -18.49 -3.97 25.57
C LYS A 411 -17.49 -4.66 24.65
N ASP A 412 -17.86 -4.95 23.40
CA ASP A 412 -16.99 -5.65 22.43
C ASP A 412 -15.88 -4.72 21.89
N PHE A 413 -16.03 -3.41 22.10
CA PHE A 413 -15.03 -2.39 21.76
C PHE A 413 -14.11 -2.02 22.92
N GLN A 414 -14.17 -2.75 24.04
CA GLN A 414 -13.17 -2.58 25.10
C GLN A 414 -11.82 -3.11 24.59
N LEU A 415 -10.72 -2.43 24.91
CA LEU A 415 -9.38 -2.74 24.37
C LEU A 415 -8.95 -4.19 24.59
N ASN A 416 -9.42 -4.83 25.67
CA ASN A 416 -9.14 -6.24 26.01
C ASN A 416 -10.01 -7.24 25.24
N GLU A 417 -11.10 -6.79 24.61
CA GLU A 417 -11.98 -7.59 23.77
C GLU A 417 -11.72 -7.32 22.27
N LEU A 418 -11.20 -6.13 21.95
CA LEU A 418 -10.82 -5.71 20.62
C LEU A 418 -9.58 -6.51 20.16
N PHE A 419 -9.73 -7.28 19.07
CA PHE A 419 -8.68 -8.17 18.54
C PHE A 419 -8.29 -9.34 19.47
N ASN A 420 -9.18 -9.74 20.38
CA ASN A 420 -8.94 -10.87 21.26
C ASN A 420 -9.04 -12.20 20.49
N VAL A 421 -7.91 -12.93 20.42
CA VAL A 421 -7.80 -14.24 19.73
C VAL A 421 -7.95 -15.43 20.69
N LYS A 422 -8.29 -15.18 21.96
CA LYS A 422 -8.47 -16.24 22.94
C LYS A 422 -9.59 -17.19 22.50
N TYR A 423 -9.30 -18.48 22.54
CA TYR A 423 -10.21 -19.55 22.08
C TYR A 423 -10.48 -19.57 20.57
N LYS A 424 -9.70 -18.83 19.77
CA LYS A 424 -9.71 -18.96 18.31
C LYS A 424 -8.76 -20.07 17.86
N VAL A 425 -9.05 -20.64 16.71
CA VAL A 425 -8.22 -21.65 16.06
C VAL A 425 -7.58 -21.04 14.82
N ALA A 426 -6.27 -21.21 14.65
CA ALA A 426 -5.53 -20.70 13.50
C ALA A 426 -4.67 -21.81 12.86
N LEU A 427 -4.61 -21.84 11.53
CA LEU A 427 -3.65 -22.65 10.77
C LEU A 427 -2.61 -21.73 10.15
N ILE A 428 -1.33 -21.99 10.44
CA ILE A 428 -0.20 -21.23 9.90
C ILE A 428 0.64 -22.14 9.02
N THR A 429 0.57 -21.91 7.71
CA THR A 429 1.49 -22.54 6.75
C THR A 429 2.86 -21.86 6.84
N GLY A 430 3.92 -22.65 6.95
CA GLY A 430 5.27 -22.12 7.24
C GLY A 430 5.52 -21.73 8.70
N GLY A 431 4.68 -22.14 9.66
CA GLY A 431 4.79 -21.78 11.09
C GLY A 431 6.08 -22.21 11.81
N GLY A 432 6.96 -22.95 11.14
CA GLY A 432 8.24 -23.40 11.69
C GLY A 432 9.40 -22.39 11.62
N SER A 433 9.27 -21.26 10.92
CA SER A 433 10.35 -20.25 10.81
C SER A 433 9.91 -18.87 10.33
N GLY A 434 10.79 -17.88 10.48
CA GLY A 434 10.61 -16.54 9.92
C GLY A 434 9.33 -15.88 10.43
N ILE A 435 8.59 -15.25 9.52
CA ILE A 435 7.33 -14.56 9.81
C ILE A 435 6.27 -15.54 10.33
N GLY A 436 6.18 -16.75 9.77
CA GLY A 436 5.22 -17.76 10.22
C GLY A 436 5.40 -18.13 11.69
N LEU A 437 6.65 -18.28 12.14
CA LEU A 437 6.97 -18.54 13.55
C LEU A 437 6.58 -17.36 14.46
N MET A 438 6.73 -16.11 13.99
CA MET A 438 6.29 -14.93 14.73
C MET A 438 4.76 -14.93 14.93
N TYR A 439 4.00 -15.24 13.88
CA TYR A 439 2.54 -15.39 13.99
C TYR A 439 2.17 -16.54 14.94
N THR A 440 2.87 -17.68 14.86
CA THR A 440 2.64 -18.82 15.76
C THR A 440 2.78 -18.41 17.22
N GLN A 441 3.87 -17.73 17.57
CA GLN A 441 4.09 -17.27 18.93
C GLN A 441 3.08 -16.21 19.34
N ALA A 442 2.84 -15.20 18.49
CA ALA A 442 1.92 -14.10 18.80
C ALA A 442 0.50 -14.59 19.08
N LEU A 443 -0.04 -15.48 18.25
CA LEU A 443 -1.39 -16.01 18.43
C LEU A 443 -1.49 -16.94 19.64
N ALA A 444 -0.52 -17.85 19.81
CA ALA A 444 -0.55 -18.82 20.91
C ALA A 444 -0.33 -18.15 22.28
N VAL A 445 0.56 -17.15 22.37
CA VAL A 445 0.76 -16.34 23.59
C VAL A 445 -0.52 -15.56 23.98
N ASN A 446 -1.36 -15.20 23.01
CA ASN A 446 -2.62 -14.50 23.23
C ASN A 446 -3.84 -15.44 23.37
N GLY A 447 -3.61 -16.75 23.47
CA GLY A 447 -4.65 -17.71 23.86
C GLY A 447 -5.36 -18.42 22.71
N ALA A 448 -4.83 -18.32 21.49
CA ALA A 448 -5.32 -19.09 20.36
C ALA A 448 -4.76 -20.52 20.37
N GLU A 449 -5.50 -21.44 19.78
CA GLU A 449 -5.03 -22.77 19.39
C GLU A 449 -4.45 -22.69 17.98
N VAL A 450 -3.16 -23.00 17.82
CA VAL A 450 -2.42 -22.73 16.59
C VAL A 450 -1.87 -24.02 16.00
N TYR A 451 -2.42 -24.40 14.85
CA TYR A 451 -1.88 -25.47 14.01
C TYR A 451 -0.75 -24.92 13.13
N ILE A 452 0.44 -25.54 13.18
CA ILE A 452 1.57 -25.15 12.32
C ILE A 452 1.86 -26.21 11.27
N CYS A 453 2.01 -25.77 10.02
CA CYS A 453 2.24 -26.64 8.89
C CYS A 453 3.56 -26.35 8.17
N GLY A 454 4.24 -27.39 7.71
CA GLY A 454 5.47 -27.29 6.92
C GLY A 454 6.03 -28.65 6.52
N ARG A 455 7.03 -28.63 5.64
CA ARG A 455 7.63 -29.84 5.05
C ARG A 455 8.58 -30.60 5.98
N THR A 456 9.12 -29.94 7.01
CA THR A 456 10.14 -30.51 7.90
C THR A 456 9.55 -30.76 9.29
N GLY A 457 9.06 -31.98 9.53
CA GLY A 457 8.38 -32.34 10.79
C GLY A 457 9.21 -32.07 12.05
N GLU A 458 10.49 -32.46 12.06
CA GLU A 458 11.40 -32.23 13.20
C GLU A 458 11.51 -30.75 13.61
N LYS A 459 11.43 -29.85 12.62
CA LYS A 459 11.46 -28.40 12.86
C LYS A 459 10.17 -27.93 13.54
N LEU A 460 9.03 -28.44 13.11
CA LEU A 460 7.72 -28.12 13.70
C LEU A 460 7.62 -28.66 15.14
N ASP A 461 8.09 -29.88 15.37
CA ASP A 461 8.13 -30.49 16.70
C ASP A 461 9.03 -29.68 17.65
N THR A 462 10.17 -29.20 17.14
CA THR A 462 11.07 -28.32 17.91
C THR A 462 10.38 -27.02 18.28
N VAL A 463 9.63 -26.41 17.35
CA VAL A 463 8.86 -25.19 17.61
C VAL A 463 7.78 -25.43 18.67
N ALA A 464 6.96 -26.48 18.51
CA ALA A 464 5.94 -26.82 19.49
C ALA A 464 6.54 -27.10 20.87
N LYS A 465 7.69 -27.78 20.94
CA LYS A 465 8.37 -28.06 22.21
C LYS A 465 8.86 -26.78 22.91
N ILE A 466 9.49 -25.87 22.16
CA ILE A 466 10.12 -24.66 22.71
C ILE A 466 9.07 -23.63 23.09
N TYR A 467 8.07 -23.40 22.23
CA TYR A 467 7.18 -22.24 22.32
C TYR A 467 5.79 -22.53 22.90
N SER A 468 5.44 -23.80 23.14
CA SER A 468 4.19 -24.13 23.86
C SER A 468 4.31 -24.04 25.39
N GLN A 469 5.42 -23.51 25.92
CA GLN A 469 5.64 -23.41 27.36
C GLN A 469 5.07 -22.10 27.92
N ASP A 470 4.40 -22.17 29.07
CA ASP A 470 3.90 -21.02 29.84
C ASP A 470 3.00 -20.03 29.06
N ILE A 471 2.25 -20.53 28.07
CA ILE A 471 1.30 -19.74 27.27
C ILE A 471 -0.16 -20.17 27.52
N PRO A 472 -1.13 -19.26 27.33
CA PRO A 472 -2.55 -19.59 27.47
C PRO A 472 -3.15 -20.35 26.26
N GLY A 473 -2.49 -20.34 25.11
CA GLY A 473 -2.88 -21.06 23.89
C GLY A 473 -2.15 -22.38 23.70
N SER A 474 -2.21 -22.94 22.48
CA SER A 474 -1.56 -24.21 22.13
C SER A 474 -0.88 -24.12 20.75
N ILE A 475 0.19 -24.89 20.54
CA ILE A 475 0.85 -25.03 19.23
C ILE A 475 0.88 -26.51 18.85
N ILE A 476 0.26 -26.86 17.72
CA ILE A 476 0.05 -28.24 17.28
C ILE A 476 0.71 -28.44 15.90
N PRO A 477 1.77 -29.26 15.78
CA PRO A 477 2.47 -29.46 14.52
C PRO A 477 1.72 -30.45 13.62
N ILE A 478 1.59 -30.12 12.33
CA ILE A 478 1.13 -31.01 11.27
C ILE A 478 2.12 -30.92 10.09
N THR A 479 2.75 -32.04 9.74
CA THR A 479 3.67 -32.06 8.59
C THR A 479 2.87 -32.22 7.30
N ALA A 480 2.97 -31.25 6.39
CA ALA A 480 2.41 -31.32 5.04
C ALA A 480 3.12 -30.35 4.07
N ASP A 481 3.12 -30.69 2.79
CA ASP A 481 3.54 -29.84 1.68
C ASP A 481 2.32 -29.16 1.03
N ILE A 482 2.17 -27.87 1.30
CA ILE A 482 1.08 -27.04 0.77
C ILE A 482 1.14 -26.85 -0.74
N THR A 483 2.26 -27.18 -1.40
CA THR A 483 2.36 -27.17 -2.87
C THR A 483 1.71 -28.40 -3.50
N SER A 484 1.40 -29.43 -2.70
CA SER A 484 0.71 -30.64 -3.13
C SER A 484 -0.78 -30.58 -2.82
N LYS A 485 -1.62 -30.66 -3.85
CA LYS A 485 -3.09 -30.73 -3.70
C LYS A 485 -3.52 -31.91 -2.82
N GLN A 486 -2.84 -33.04 -2.93
CA GLN A 486 -3.17 -34.24 -2.16
C GLN A 486 -2.86 -34.07 -0.68
N GLU A 487 -1.74 -33.41 -0.35
CA GLU A 487 -1.36 -33.17 1.04
C GLU A 487 -2.16 -32.04 1.68
N THR A 488 -2.53 -31.02 0.89
CA THR A 488 -3.45 -29.97 1.32
C THR A 488 -4.83 -30.54 1.69
N GLN A 489 -5.34 -31.51 0.91
CA GLN A 489 -6.60 -32.19 1.24
C GLN A 489 -6.47 -33.00 2.54
N LYS A 490 -5.37 -33.73 2.74
CA LYS A 490 -5.13 -34.48 3.99
C LYS A 490 -5.03 -33.55 5.20
N LEU A 491 -4.39 -32.38 5.04
CA LEU A 491 -4.31 -31.36 6.07
C LEU A 491 -5.69 -30.83 6.44
N TYR A 492 -6.53 -30.52 5.43
CA TYR A 492 -7.92 -30.12 5.64
C TYR A 492 -8.71 -31.19 6.40
N ASP A 493 -8.65 -32.45 5.94
CA ASP A 493 -9.39 -33.56 6.55
C ASP A 493 -8.96 -33.80 8.01
N GLU A 494 -7.68 -33.59 8.34
CA GLU A 494 -7.15 -33.72 9.69
C GLU A 494 -7.65 -32.60 10.62
N LEU A 495 -7.73 -31.36 10.11
CA LEU A 495 -8.26 -30.21 10.86
C LEU A 495 -9.78 -30.32 11.07
N GLU A 496 -10.51 -30.73 10.04
CA GLU A 496 -11.97 -30.90 10.10
C GLU A 496 -12.38 -31.94 11.16
N LYS A 497 -11.61 -33.03 11.29
CA LYS A 497 -11.81 -34.05 12.34
C LYS A 497 -11.59 -33.53 13.76
N ARG A 498 -10.67 -32.57 13.93
CA ARG A 498 -10.27 -32.07 15.26
C ARG A 498 -11.20 -30.96 15.74
N GLU A 499 -11.60 -30.05 14.86
CA GLU A 499 -12.30 -28.82 15.25
C GLU A 499 -13.80 -28.82 14.95
N GLY A 500 -14.30 -29.74 14.11
CA GLY A 500 -15.71 -29.83 13.74
C GLY A 500 -16.23 -28.66 12.87
N HIS A 501 -15.60 -27.49 12.94
CA HIS A 501 -15.64 -26.39 11.98
C HIS A 501 -14.41 -25.49 12.16
N LEU A 502 -13.87 -24.96 11.07
CA LEU A 502 -12.87 -23.88 11.11
C LEU A 502 -13.61 -22.53 11.06
N ASP A 503 -13.31 -21.62 11.98
CA ASP A 503 -13.61 -20.18 11.81
C ASP A 503 -12.67 -19.66 10.71
N PRO A 504 -13.16 -19.21 9.53
CA PRO A 504 -12.30 -18.54 8.59
C PRO A 504 -12.04 -17.12 9.11
N GLU A 505 -10.98 -16.94 9.89
CA GLU A 505 -10.27 -15.67 9.88
C GLU A 505 -9.36 -15.68 8.64
N GLU A 506 -9.69 -14.82 7.68
CA GLU A 506 -8.87 -14.55 6.50
C GLU A 506 -7.52 -13.97 6.96
N VAL A 507 -6.55 -14.85 7.18
CA VAL A 507 -5.14 -14.50 7.06
C VAL A 507 -4.84 -14.50 5.56
N PRO A 508 -4.29 -13.41 4.99
CA PRO A 508 -4.22 -13.23 3.55
C PRO A 508 -3.19 -14.19 2.95
N HIS A 509 -3.68 -15.28 2.37
CA HIS A 509 -2.96 -16.08 1.39
C HIS A 509 -3.94 -16.59 0.32
N GLU A 510 -3.90 -15.95 -0.84
CA GLU A 510 -4.35 -16.55 -2.11
C GLU A 510 -3.44 -17.74 -2.49
N PRO A 511 -3.97 -18.78 -3.20
CA PRO A 511 -4.12 -18.66 -4.65
C PRO A 511 -5.44 -19.19 -5.23
N LEU A 512 -5.94 -18.43 -6.21
CA LEU A 512 -6.99 -18.78 -7.15
C LEU A 512 -6.71 -20.08 -7.93
N TYR A 513 -7.68 -21.00 -7.96
CA TYR A 513 -7.97 -21.79 -9.17
C TYR A 513 -9.48 -22.00 -9.27
N GLY A 514 -10.05 -21.47 -10.35
CA GLY A 514 -11.46 -21.58 -10.67
C GLY A 514 -11.92 -23.02 -10.89
N LYS A 515 -13.18 -23.28 -10.52
CA LYS A 515 -13.97 -24.37 -11.08
C LYS A 515 -14.85 -23.81 -12.19
N THR A 516 -14.51 -24.16 -13.41
CA THR A 516 -15.50 -24.46 -14.45
C THR A 516 -16.11 -25.84 -14.18
N SER A 517 -17.39 -25.96 -14.54
CA SER A 517 -18.37 -27.07 -14.42
C SER A 517 -18.95 -27.32 -13.04
#